data_AF-G4ZFB5-F1
#
_entry.id   AF-G4ZFB5-F1
#
_cell.length_a   1.000
_cell.length_b   1.000
_cell.length_c   1.000
_cell.angle_alpha   90.00
_cell.angle_beta   90.00
_cell.angle_gamma   90.00
#
_symmetry.space_group_name_H-M   'P 1'
#
loop_
_entity.id
_entity.type
_entity.pdbx_description
1 polymer ?
#
loop_
_entity_poly.entity_id
_entity_poly.type
_entity_poly.pdbx_seq_one_letter_code
_entity_poly.pdbx_strand_id
1 'polypeptide(L)'
;MASSNASDAATRRLVEGLGCDLDIYNNFIESEDGQDIFIQATMCESRIVYLKNARAGWYGPVPQADLFSAMCSDECLRSDELHRKALSLSRCTCTEVSADTFVRHDFCLESSARLLCTHLSECGHWGCQLEDFNCLRYEWDHLYPSLAASWLV
;
A
#
# COMPACT_ATOMS: atom_id res chain seq x y z
N MET A 1 18.58 -29.67 -23.24
CA MET A 1 18.53 -29.26 -21.82
C MET A 1 17.33 -28.37 -21.64
N ALA A 2 16.20 -28.91 -21.20
CA ALA A 2 14.98 -28.14 -20.92
C ALA A 2 14.28 -28.83 -19.76
N SER A 3 14.47 -28.30 -18.55
CA SER A 3 13.78 -28.80 -17.34
C SER A 3 13.79 -27.70 -16.28
N SER A 4 12.92 -26.70 -16.43
CA SER A 4 12.71 -25.66 -15.42
C SER A 4 11.35 -24.94 -15.44
N ASN A 5 10.37 -25.37 -16.27
CA ASN A 5 9.07 -24.69 -16.37
C ASN A 5 7.88 -25.40 -15.67
N ALA A 6 8.06 -26.60 -15.13
CA ALA A 6 6.97 -27.36 -14.51
C ALA A 6 6.75 -27.02 -13.03
N SER A 7 7.81 -26.66 -12.31
CA SER A 7 7.76 -26.32 -10.87
C SER A 7 7.08 -24.99 -10.60
N ASP A 8 7.33 -23.97 -11.42
CA ASP A 8 6.72 -22.63 -11.25
C ASP A 8 5.21 -22.63 -11.51
N ALA A 9 4.76 -23.42 -12.49
CA ALA A 9 3.34 -23.58 -12.80
C ALA A 9 2.61 -24.41 -11.72
N ALA A 10 3.29 -25.41 -11.13
CA ALA A 10 2.74 -26.21 -10.04
C ALA A 10 2.65 -25.41 -8.73
N THR A 11 3.65 -24.59 -8.42
CA THR A 11 3.63 -23.68 -7.27
C THR A 11 2.54 -22.60 -7.43
N ARG A 12 2.40 -22.01 -8.63
CA ARG A 12 1.30 -21.06 -8.93
C ARG A 12 -0.08 -21.70 -8.75
N ARG A 13 -0.28 -22.93 -9.21
CA ARG A 13 -1.54 -23.68 -9.02
C ARG A 13 -1.82 -24.11 -7.58
N LEU A 14 -0.78 -24.33 -6.77
CA LEU A 14 -0.95 -24.66 -5.35
C LEU A 14 -1.34 -23.42 -4.53
N VAL A 15 -0.87 -22.24 -4.92
CA VAL A 15 -1.30 -20.96 -4.34
C VAL A 15 -2.72 -20.59 -4.77
N GLU A 16 -3.12 -20.87 -6.02
CA GLU A 16 -4.51 -20.73 -6.49
C GLU A 16 -5.52 -21.62 -5.73
N GLY A 17 -5.06 -22.67 -5.04
CA GLY A 17 -5.92 -23.55 -4.23
C GLY A 17 -6.07 -23.14 -2.76
N LEU A 18 -5.26 -22.19 -2.28
CA LEU A 18 -5.38 -21.57 -0.96
C LEU A 18 -6.06 -20.22 -1.14
N GLY A 19 -7.37 -20.25 -1.40
CA GLY A 19 -8.16 -19.05 -1.65
C GLY A 19 -8.10 -18.04 -0.50
N CYS A 20 -8.53 -16.81 -0.81
CA CYS A 20 -8.70 -15.75 0.16
C CYS A 20 -9.49 -16.22 1.38
N ASP A 21 -8.91 -16.05 2.57
CA ASP A 21 -9.53 -16.36 3.85
C ASP A 21 -10.04 -15.06 4.50
N LEU A 22 -11.29 -14.73 4.17
CA LEU A 22 -11.96 -13.53 4.70
C LEU A 22 -12.18 -13.60 6.21
N ASP A 23 -12.26 -14.80 6.81
CA ASP A 23 -12.40 -14.92 8.25
C ASP A 23 -11.11 -14.47 8.96
N ILE A 24 -9.94 -14.86 8.43
CA ILE A 24 -8.66 -14.35 8.93
C ILE A 24 -8.55 -12.83 8.75
N TYR A 25 -8.98 -12.31 7.59
CA TYR A 25 -8.99 -10.86 7.35
C TYR A 25 -9.89 -10.12 8.36
N ASN A 26 -11.13 -10.56 8.54
CA ASN A 26 -12.09 -9.94 9.44
C ASN A 26 -11.60 -9.98 10.90
N ASN A 27 -11.06 -11.12 11.34
CA ASN A 27 -10.44 -11.23 12.66
C ASN A 27 -9.24 -10.29 12.82
N PHE A 28 -8.45 -10.08 11.77
CA PHE A 28 -7.37 -9.10 11.80
C PHE A 28 -7.90 -7.68 11.93
N ILE A 29 -8.90 -7.28 11.14
CA ILE A 29 -9.49 -5.93 11.18
C ILE A 29 -10.17 -5.62 12.53
N GLU A 30 -10.75 -6.62 13.18
CA GLU A 30 -11.35 -6.46 14.51
C GLU A 30 -10.32 -6.39 15.65
N SER A 31 -9.06 -6.75 15.37
CA SER A 31 -7.96 -6.64 16.35
C SER A 31 -7.49 -5.19 16.56
N GLU A 32 -6.67 -4.96 17.60
CA GLU A 32 -6.05 -3.66 17.86
C GLU A 32 -5.20 -3.16 16.68
N ASP A 33 -4.40 -4.05 16.07
CA ASP A 33 -3.63 -3.78 14.85
C ASP A 33 -4.55 -3.42 13.66
N GLY A 34 -5.72 -4.05 13.59
CA GLY A 34 -6.70 -3.84 12.53
C GLY A 34 -7.48 -2.54 12.67
N GLN A 35 -7.67 -2.03 13.87
CA GLN A 35 -8.26 -0.70 14.07
C GLN A 35 -7.25 0.41 13.70
N ASP A 36 -5.96 0.15 13.93
CA ASP A 36 -4.88 1.08 13.59
C ASP A 36 -4.74 1.27 12.06
N ILE A 37 -5.04 0.25 11.24
CA ILE A 37 -4.83 0.30 9.78
C ILE A 37 -5.48 1.52 9.10
N PHE A 38 -6.76 1.78 9.38
CA PHE A 38 -7.55 2.85 8.77
C PHE A 38 -7.22 4.20 9.40
N ILE A 39 -6.88 4.21 10.69
CA ILE A 39 -6.42 5.42 11.39
C ILE A 39 -5.11 5.89 10.76
N GLN A 40 -4.14 4.99 10.59
CA GLN A 40 -2.85 5.32 9.99
C GLN A 40 -2.99 5.70 8.52
N ALA A 41 -3.84 5.02 7.74
CA ALA A 41 -4.16 5.42 6.36
C ALA A 41 -4.74 6.84 6.30
N THR A 42 -5.73 7.14 7.13
CA THR A 42 -6.35 8.47 7.21
C THR A 42 -5.34 9.54 7.62
N MET A 43 -4.46 9.24 8.57
CA MET A 43 -3.42 10.18 9.02
C MET A 43 -2.35 10.40 7.94
N CYS A 44 -1.95 9.36 7.23
CA CYS A 44 -1.07 9.45 6.07
C CYS A 44 -1.70 10.31 4.96
N GLU A 45 -2.96 10.04 4.60
CA GLU A 45 -3.71 10.81 3.62
C GLU A 45 -3.80 12.29 4.04
N SER A 46 -4.13 12.55 5.30
CA SER A 46 -4.21 13.91 5.85
C SER A 46 -2.89 14.67 5.71
N ARG A 47 -1.74 14.02 5.94
CA ARG A 47 -0.42 14.63 5.73
C ARG A 47 -0.19 14.98 4.26
N ILE A 48 -0.54 14.10 3.33
CA ILE A 48 -0.41 14.32 1.89
C ILE A 48 -1.31 15.46 1.44
N VAL A 49 -2.57 15.47 1.87
CA VAL A 49 -3.55 16.52 1.58
C VAL A 49 -3.12 17.85 2.22
N TYR A 50 -2.50 17.83 3.39
CA TYR A 50 -1.93 19.03 4.00
C TYR A 50 -0.85 19.65 3.12
N LEU A 51 0.04 18.85 2.50
CA LEU A 51 1.02 19.38 1.54
C LEU A 51 0.34 20.04 0.34
N LYS A 52 -0.72 19.41 -0.19
CA LYS A 52 -1.54 19.97 -1.27
C LYS A 52 -2.11 21.34 -0.89
N ASN A 53 -2.70 21.44 0.30
CA ASN A 53 -3.36 22.65 0.77
C ASN A 53 -2.38 23.75 1.19
N ALA A 54 -1.27 23.40 1.85
CA ALA A 54 -0.23 24.35 2.23
C ALA A 54 0.39 25.03 1.00
N ARG A 55 0.40 24.32 -0.14
CA ARG A 55 0.84 24.83 -1.45
C ARG A 55 -0.27 25.48 -2.27
N ALA A 56 -1.53 25.44 -1.83
CA ALA A 56 -2.62 26.10 -2.54
C ALA A 56 -2.35 27.61 -2.59
N GLY A 57 -2.04 28.12 -3.79
CA GLY A 57 -1.67 29.52 -4.04
C GLY A 57 -0.17 29.77 -4.28
N TRP A 58 0.67 28.74 -4.17
CA TRP A 58 2.09 28.78 -4.55
C TRP A 58 2.26 28.23 -5.97
N TYR A 59 3.26 28.72 -6.70
CA TYR A 59 3.57 28.25 -8.06
C TYR A 59 4.57 27.10 -8.01
N GLY A 60 4.27 26.02 -8.75
CA GLY A 60 5.21 24.92 -9.01
C GLY A 60 4.87 23.61 -8.27
N PRO A 61 5.63 22.54 -8.57
CA PRO A 61 5.45 21.23 -7.95
C PRO A 61 5.82 21.24 -6.46
N VAL A 62 5.34 20.25 -5.72
CA VAL A 62 5.71 20.08 -4.32
C VAL A 62 7.18 19.70 -4.25
N PRO A 63 8.00 20.36 -3.40
CA PRO A 63 9.41 20.00 -3.28
C PRO A 63 9.61 18.55 -2.85
N GLN A 64 10.61 17.89 -3.43
CA GLN A 64 10.92 16.49 -3.14
C GLN A 64 11.15 16.23 -1.63
N ALA A 65 11.72 17.19 -0.90
CA ALA A 65 11.93 17.07 0.54
C ALA A 65 10.61 16.99 1.33
N ASP A 66 9.58 17.73 0.89
CA ASP A 66 8.26 17.71 1.52
C ASP A 66 7.56 16.37 1.23
N LEU A 67 7.63 15.90 -0.03
CA LEU A 67 7.11 14.59 -0.42
C LEU A 67 7.78 13.46 0.37
N PHE A 68 9.11 13.50 0.48
CA PHE A 68 9.89 12.56 1.27
C PHE A 68 9.48 12.59 2.74
N SER A 69 9.31 13.78 3.33
CA SER A 69 8.86 13.93 4.72
C SER A 69 7.48 13.36 4.97
N ALA A 70 6.55 13.45 4.01
CA ALA A 70 5.23 12.82 4.14
C ALA A 70 5.32 11.29 3.97
N MET A 71 5.99 10.81 2.93
CA MET A 71 6.07 9.39 2.61
C MET A 71 6.90 8.57 3.60
N CYS A 72 7.84 9.21 4.29
CA CYS A 72 8.64 8.60 5.36
C CYS A 72 8.08 8.88 6.76
N SER A 73 6.87 9.44 6.86
CA SER A 73 6.21 9.60 8.14
C SER A 73 5.79 8.25 8.71
N ASP A 74 5.76 8.15 10.04
CA ASP A 74 5.40 6.92 10.74
C ASP A 74 4.01 6.43 10.32
N GLU A 75 3.07 7.35 10.08
CA GLU A 75 1.69 6.98 9.73
C GLU A 75 1.61 6.34 8.33
N CYS A 76 2.35 6.87 7.36
CA CYS A 76 2.39 6.27 6.02
C CYS A 76 3.12 4.93 6.00
N LEU A 77 4.25 4.82 6.70
CA LEU A 77 5.01 3.57 6.81
C LEU A 77 4.20 2.49 7.53
N ARG A 78 3.57 2.85 8.65
CA ARG A 78 2.77 1.92 9.46
C ARG A 78 1.50 1.49 8.72
N SER A 79 0.86 2.42 8.01
CA SER A 79 -0.29 2.09 7.16
C SER A 79 0.08 1.02 6.13
N ASP A 80 1.11 1.23 5.32
CA ASP A 80 1.52 0.26 4.30
C ASP A 80 1.93 -1.10 4.92
N GLU A 81 2.61 -1.08 6.06
CA GLU A 81 2.99 -2.29 6.79
C GLU A 81 1.78 -3.10 7.24
N LEU A 82 0.78 -2.44 7.84
CA LEU A 82 -0.44 -3.08 8.34
C LEU A 82 -1.28 -3.64 7.19
N HIS A 83 -1.43 -2.90 6.08
CA HIS A 83 -2.13 -3.40 4.89
C HIS A 83 -1.43 -4.63 4.32
N ARG A 84 -0.10 -4.58 4.17
CA ARG A 84 0.69 -5.72 3.70
C ARG A 84 0.57 -6.92 4.64
N LYS A 85 0.55 -6.69 5.95
CA LYS A 85 0.36 -7.74 6.97
C LYS A 85 -1.03 -8.38 6.85
N ALA A 86 -2.08 -7.58 6.70
CA ALA A 86 -3.45 -8.06 6.53
C ALA A 86 -3.61 -8.96 5.29
N LEU A 87 -3.08 -8.52 4.13
CA LEU A 87 -3.11 -9.29 2.89
C LEU A 87 -2.25 -10.56 3.00
N SER A 88 -1.07 -10.48 3.63
CA SER A 88 -0.18 -11.62 3.84
C SER A 88 -0.80 -12.71 4.72
N LEU A 89 -1.49 -12.32 5.80
CA LEU A 89 -2.14 -13.26 6.72
C LEU A 89 -3.37 -13.93 6.10
N SER A 90 -4.24 -13.14 5.47
CA SER A 90 -5.49 -13.62 4.87
C SER A 90 -5.31 -14.31 3.53
N ARG A 91 -4.16 -14.09 2.86
CA ARG A 91 -3.88 -14.49 1.48
C ARG A 91 -4.87 -13.89 0.47
N CYS A 92 -5.62 -12.89 0.87
CA CYS A 92 -6.54 -12.19 -0.01
C CYS A 92 -5.79 -11.17 -0.87
N THR A 93 -6.34 -10.91 -2.03
CA THR A 93 -6.00 -9.74 -2.85
C THR A 93 -6.70 -8.50 -2.31
N CYS A 94 -6.16 -7.32 -2.59
CA CYS A 94 -6.82 -6.08 -2.15
C CYS A 94 -8.23 -5.94 -2.77
N THR A 95 -8.46 -6.48 -3.96
CA THR A 95 -9.76 -6.43 -4.64
C THR A 95 -10.82 -7.31 -3.98
N GLU A 96 -10.44 -8.50 -3.51
CA GLU A 96 -11.34 -9.39 -2.78
C GLU A 96 -11.79 -8.74 -1.47
N VAL A 97 -10.84 -8.09 -0.77
CA VAL A 97 -11.11 -7.37 0.47
C VAL A 97 -11.95 -6.10 0.22
N SER A 98 -11.61 -5.31 -0.80
CA SER A 98 -12.29 -4.03 -1.09
C SER A 98 -13.74 -4.21 -1.55
N ALA A 99 -14.06 -5.35 -2.18
CA ALA A 99 -15.42 -5.69 -2.57
C ALA A 99 -16.35 -5.91 -1.36
N ASP A 100 -15.81 -6.41 -0.24
CA ASP A 100 -16.56 -6.64 1.00
C ASP A 100 -16.63 -5.37 1.87
N THR A 101 -15.60 -4.52 1.81
CA THR A 101 -15.51 -3.29 2.62
C THR A 101 -16.11 -2.04 1.98
N PHE A 102 -16.96 -2.15 0.95
CA PHE A 102 -17.47 -1.04 0.12
C PHE A 102 -18.05 0.19 0.87
N VAL A 103 -18.33 0.07 2.17
CA VAL A 103 -18.86 1.14 3.03
C VAL A 103 -17.78 1.84 3.89
N ARG A 104 -16.55 1.31 4.00
CA ARG A 104 -15.55 1.70 5.02
C ARG A 104 -14.14 2.01 4.48
N HIS A 105 -13.99 2.48 3.25
CA HIS A 105 -12.73 2.73 2.52
C HIS A 105 -12.31 1.59 1.58
N ASP A 106 -11.77 1.97 0.41
CA ASP A 106 -11.29 1.05 -0.63
C ASP A 106 -9.83 0.68 -0.32
N PHE A 107 -9.62 -0.54 0.16
CA PHE A 107 -8.33 -1.03 0.65
C PHE A 107 -7.24 -0.94 -0.43
N CYS A 108 -7.57 -1.17 -1.70
CA CYS A 108 -6.58 -1.05 -2.78
C CYS A 108 -6.06 0.39 -2.96
N LEU A 109 -6.85 1.39 -2.53
CA LEU A 109 -6.54 2.81 -2.69
C LEU A 109 -5.71 3.40 -1.53
N GLU A 110 -5.65 2.71 -0.40
CA GLU A 110 -5.03 3.21 0.84
C GLU A 110 -3.51 3.02 0.93
N SER A 111 -2.88 2.45 -0.12
CA SER A 111 -1.42 2.47 -0.24
C SER A 111 -0.93 3.92 -0.20
N SER A 112 0.03 4.24 0.66
CA SER A 112 0.50 5.61 0.86
C SER A 112 1.04 6.24 -0.43
N ALA A 113 1.73 5.45 -1.26
CA ALA A 113 2.24 5.91 -2.55
C ALA A 113 1.10 6.18 -3.53
N ARG A 114 0.03 5.37 -3.48
CA ARG A 114 -1.18 5.59 -4.29
C ARG A 114 -1.95 6.82 -3.82
N LEU A 115 -2.02 7.06 -2.52
CA LEU A 115 -2.58 8.30 -1.95
C LEU A 115 -1.80 9.52 -2.42
N LEU A 116 -0.46 9.44 -2.43
CA LEU A 116 0.40 10.50 -2.96
C LEU A 116 0.12 10.80 -4.44
N CYS A 117 0.05 9.74 -5.24
CA CYS A 117 -0.28 9.82 -6.67
C CYS A 117 -1.66 10.47 -6.88
N THR A 118 -2.66 10.05 -6.09
CA THR A 118 -4.05 10.52 -6.20
C THR A 118 -4.17 12.00 -5.85
N HIS A 119 -3.50 12.44 -4.79
CA HIS A 119 -3.69 13.80 -4.27
C HIS A 119 -2.78 14.84 -4.91
N LEU A 120 -1.52 14.47 -5.20
CA LEU A 120 -0.49 15.40 -5.67
C LEU A 120 -0.07 15.16 -7.14
N SER A 121 -0.58 14.10 -7.78
CA SER A 121 -0.15 13.69 -9.14
C SER A 121 1.35 13.37 -9.24
N GLU A 122 1.98 13.07 -8.10
CA GLU A 122 3.40 12.69 -7.99
C GLU A 122 3.53 11.16 -8.14
N CYS A 123 3.02 10.63 -9.25
CA CYS A 123 3.19 9.25 -9.67
C CYS A 123 4.36 9.17 -10.65
N GLY A 124 5.31 8.25 -10.45
CA GLY A 124 6.14 7.81 -11.56
C GLY A 124 5.31 7.03 -12.60
N HIS A 125 5.91 6.73 -13.76
CA HIS A 125 5.30 5.82 -14.74
C HIS A 125 5.57 4.36 -14.36
N TRP A 126 5.15 3.99 -13.15
CA TRP A 126 5.30 2.64 -12.62
C TRP A 126 4.07 1.85 -13.05
N GLY A 127 4.24 0.86 -13.91
CA GLY A 127 3.15 0.05 -14.50
C GLY A 127 2.44 -0.88 -13.51
N CYS A 128 2.24 -0.42 -12.28
CA CYS A 128 1.63 -1.16 -11.18
C CYS A 128 0.11 -1.32 -11.42
N GLN A 129 -0.36 -2.56 -11.31
CA GLN A 129 -1.79 -2.86 -11.37
C GLN A 129 -2.48 -2.38 -10.07
N LEU A 130 -3.81 -2.26 -10.11
CA LEU A 130 -4.58 -1.89 -8.90
C LEU A 130 -4.50 -2.98 -7.83
N GLU A 131 -4.54 -4.24 -8.27
CA GLU A 131 -4.49 -5.45 -7.44
C GLU A 131 -3.15 -5.61 -6.71
N ASP A 132 -2.07 -5.05 -7.27
CA ASP A 132 -0.76 -5.03 -6.64
C ASP A 132 -0.63 -3.82 -5.71
N PHE A 133 -1.14 -4.00 -4.49
CA PHE A 133 -1.13 -2.98 -3.44
C PHE A 133 0.28 -2.46 -3.13
N ASN A 134 1.30 -3.32 -3.16
CA ASN A 134 2.65 -2.98 -2.71
C ASN A 134 3.54 -2.35 -3.80
N CYS A 135 3.25 -2.61 -5.08
CA CYS A 135 4.11 -2.18 -6.19
C CYS A 135 4.43 -0.68 -6.17
N LEU A 136 3.42 0.18 -5.98
CA LEU A 136 3.66 1.63 -5.98
C LEU A 136 4.57 2.08 -4.84
N ARG A 137 4.38 1.50 -3.65
CA ARG A 137 5.22 1.81 -2.50
C ARG A 137 6.66 1.34 -2.71
N TYR A 138 6.82 0.13 -3.25
CA TYR A 138 8.13 -0.43 -3.59
C TYR A 138 8.89 0.46 -4.60
N GLU A 139 8.23 0.90 -5.66
CA GLU A 139 8.82 1.77 -6.68
C GLU A 139 9.22 3.14 -6.12
N TRP A 140 8.39 3.71 -5.23
CA TRP A 140 8.73 4.93 -4.50
C TRP A 140 10.00 4.74 -3.67
N ASP A 141 10.04 3.72 -2.82
CA ASP A 141 11.16 3.48 -1.92
C ASP A 141 12.46 3.11 -2.69
N HIS A 142 12.35 2.54 -3.89
CA HIS A 142 13.50 2.28 -4.76
C HIS A 142 14.19 3.57 -5.22
N LEU A 143 13.41 4.61 -5.54
CA LEU A 143 13.93 5.90 -5.99
C LEU A 143 14.27 6.84 -4.83
N TYR A 144 13.51 6.76 -3.74
CA TYR A 144 13.58 7.66 -2.59
C TYR A 144 13.60 6.87 -1.28
N PRO A 145 14.68 6.08 -1.03
CA PRO A 145 14.73 5.20 0.11
C PRO A 145 14.64 5.99 1.42
N SER A 146 13.65 5.64 2.24
CA SER A 146 13.55 6.18 3.59
C SER A 146 14.65 5.57 4.46
N LEU A 147 15.33 6.40 5.28
CA LEU A 147 16.31 5.87 6.25
C LEU A 147 15.64 4.94 7.29
N ALA A 148 14.33 5.08 7.47
CA ALA A 148 13.50 4.21 8.31
C ALA A 148 13.12 2.86 7.64
N ALA A 149 13.13 2.74 6.31
CA ALA A 149 12.87 1.47 5.60
C ALA A 149 14.09 0.55 5.53
N SER A 150 15.27 1.01 5.97
CA SER A 150 16.51 0.22 5.93
C SER A 150 16.53 -1.00 6.88
N TRP A 151 15.46 -1.25 7.63
CA TRP A 151 15.27 -2.42 8.52
C TRP A 151 14.50 -3.58 7.86
N LEU A 152 14.09 -3.45 6.59
CA LEU A 152 13.37 -4.49 5.83
C LEU A 152 14.27 -5.18 4.79
N VAL A 153 15.48 -5.59 5.21
CA VAL A 153 16.30 -6.61 4.53
C VAL A 153 16.42 -7.84 5.43
#